data_AF-A0A1C5E773-F1
#
_entry.id   AF-A0A1C5E773-F1
#
_cell.length_a   1.000
_cell.length_b   1.000
_cell.length_c   1.000
_cell.angle_alpha   90.00
_cell.angle_beta   90.00
_cell.angle_gamma   90.00
#
_symmetry.space_group_name_H-M   'P 1'
#
loop_
_entity.id
_entity.type
_entity.pdbx_description
1 polymer ?
#
loop_
_entity_poly.entity_id
_entity_poly.type
_entity_poly.pdbx_seq_one_letter_code
_entity_poly.pdbx_strand_id
1 'polypeptide(L)'
;MQHTVVERELELNLILSPERSIPVPARLAYRSDDPYAVHVVFHINSEFPVHWTFARDLLVEGVFRPCGHGDVRVWPTKSGGAASS
;
A
#
# COMPACT_ATOMS: atom_id res chain seq x y z
N MET A 1 -19.42 13.20 16.27
CA MET A 1 -17.99 13.27 16.65
C MET A 1 -17.20 13.38 15.36
N GLN A 2 -16.23 14.30 15.26
CA GLN A 2 -15.34 14.38 14.10
C GLN A 2 -14.25 13.31 14.26
N HIS A 3 -14.00 12.55 13.20
CA HIS A 3 -12.93 11.58 13.17
C HIS A 3 -11.82 12.10 12.25
N THR A 4 -10.58 11.95 12.68
CA THR A 4 -9.42 12.35 11.88
C THR A 4 -9.27 11.36 10.74
N VAL A 5 -9.25 11.88 9.52
CA VAL A 5 -8.97 11.10 8.33
C VAL A 5 -7.66 11.61 7.72
N VAL A 6 -6.73 10.69 7.49
CA VAL A 6 -5.49 10.97 6.76
C VAL A 6 -5.55 10.19 5.46
N GLU A 7 -5.58 10.91 4.34
CA GLU A 7 -5.58 10.30 3.00
C GLU A 7 -4.32 10.67 2.22
N ARG A 8 -3.82 9.70 1.45
CA ARG A 8 -2.72 9.89 0.51
C ARG A 8 -2.98 9.11 -0.77
N GLU A 9 -2.81 9.79 -1.89
CA GLU A 9 -2.74 9.16 -3.21
C GLU A 9 -1.28 8.81 -3.50
N LEU A 10 -1.06 7.59 -3.98
CA LEU A 10 0.24 7.03 -4.32
C LEU A 10 0.15 6.35 -5.69
N GLU A 11 1.23 6.40 -6.44
CA GLU A 11 1.41 5.50 -7.58
C GLU A 11 2.20 4.27 -7.10
N LEU A 12 1.58 3.10 -7.15
CA LEU A 12 2.20 1.83 -6.80
C LEU A 12 2.55 1.06 -8.08
N ASN A 13 3.51 0.14 -7.99
CA ASN A 13 3.87 -0.70 -9.13
C ASN A 13 3.41 -2.14 -8.89
N LEU A 14 2.52 -2.64 -9.75
CA LEU A 14 2.19 -4.06 -9.82
C LEU A 14 3.28 -4.78 -10.62
N ILE A 15 4.12 -5.54 -9.92
CA ILE A 15 5.22 -6.30 -10.53
C ILE A 15 4.67 -7.59 -11.12
N LEU A 16 4.85 -7.77 -12.43
CA LEU A 16 4.39 -8.95 -13.18
C LEU A 16 5.56 -9.88 -13.52
N SER A 17 6.75 -9.33 -13.74
CA SER A 17 8.03 -10.03 -13.90
C SER A 17 9.19 -9.09 -13.50
N PRO A 18 10.44 -9.57 -13.44
CA PRO A 18 11.59 -8.70 -13.10
C PRO A 18 11.77 -7.48 -14.02
N GLU A 19 11.36 -7.59 -15.30
CA GLU A 19 11.49 -6.55 -16.32
C GLU A 19 10.18 -5.78 -16.58
N ARG A 20 9.06 -6.18 -15.94
CA ARG A 20 7.73 -5.66 -16.24
C ARG A 20 6.94 -5.31 -14.99
N SER A 21 6.57 -4.04 -14.88
CA SER A 21 5.60 -3.52 -13.92
C SER A 21 4.51 -2.69 -14.62
N ILE A 22 3.37 -2.54 -13.95
CA ILE A 22 2.28 -1.64 -14.36
C ILE A 22 2.04 -0.63 -13.22
N PRO A 23 1.99 0.68 -13.49
CA PRO A 23 1.60 1.65 -12.48
C PRO A 23 0.13 1.49 -12.12
N VAL A 24 -0.18 1.52 -10.82
CA VAL A 24 -1.51 1.37 -10.25
C VAL A 24 -1.73 2.54 -9.29
N PRO A 25 -2.56 3.52 -9.66
CA PRO A 25 -2.99 4.56 -8.73
C PRO A 25 -3.70 3.95 -7.52
N ALA A 26 -3.25 4.30 -6.33
CA ALA A 26 -3.82 3.81 -5.09
C ALA A 26 -4.12 4.96 -4.13
N ARG A 27 -5.21 4.84 -3.37
CA ARG A 27 -5.54 5.76 -2.29
C ARG A 27 -5.49 5.04 -0.96
N LEU A 28 -4.65 5.53 -0.06
CA LEU A 28 -4.51 5.06 1.31
C LEU A 28 -5.31 5.97 2.22
N ALA A 29 -6.11 5.40 3.12
CA ALA A 29 -6.89 6.12 4.09
C ALA A 29 -6.72 5.48 5.48
N TYR A 30 -6.31 6.31 6.44
CA TYR A 30 -6.40 6.01 7.86
C TYR A 30 -7.54 6.83 8.47
N ARG A 31 -8.35 6.19 9.30
CA ARG A 31 -9.45 6.85 10.01
C ARG A 31 -9.34 6.58 11.50
N SER A 32 -9.49 7.60 12.33
CA SER A 32 -9.35 7.45 13.79
C SER A 32 -10.46 6.62 14.45
N ASP A 33 -11.56 6.35 13.75
CA ASP A 33 -12.64 5.46 14.20
C ASP A 33 -12.44 3.98 13.82
N ASP A 34 -11.43 3.70 12.99
CA ASP A 34 -10.91 2.37 12.71
C ASP A 34 -9.38 2.38 12.87
N PRO A 35 -8.87 2.59 14.11
CA PRO A 35 -7.49 3.00 14.36
C PRO A 35 -6.45 1.90 14.10
N TYR A 36 -6.89 0.66 13.92
CA TYR A 36 -6.03 -0.49 13.66
C TYR A 36 -5.90 -0.81 12.17
N ALA A 37 -6.70 -0.15 11.33
CA ALA A 37 -6.75 -0.41 9.91
C ALA A 37 -6.13 0.70 9.06
N VAL A 38 -5.56 0.31 7.93
CA VAL A 38 -5.29 1.18 6.80
C VAL A 38 -6.07 0.63 5.61
N HIS A 39 -6.96 1.45 5.07
CA HIS A 39 -7.77 1.12 3.90
C HIS A 39 -7.03 1.54 2.64
N VAL A 40 -6.92 0.64 1.68
CA VAL A 40 -6.25 0.91 0.40
C VAL A 40 -7.20 0.57 -0.73
N VAL A 41 -7.35 1.52 -1.65
CA VAL A 41 -8.15 1.36 -2.86
C VAL A 41 -7.21 1.38 -4.05
N PHE A 42 -7.11 0.27 -4.78
CA PHE A 42 -6.31 0.14 -5.99
C PHE A 42 -7.17 0.36 -7.24
N HIS A 43 -6.76 1.28 -8.12
CA HIS A 43 -7.45 1.58 -9.37
C HIS A 43 -6.73 0.91 -10.53
N ILE A 44 -7.17 -0.30 -10.90
CA ILE A 44 -6.51 -1.16 -11.89
C ILE A 44 -7.08 -1.01 -13.31
N ASN A 45 -7.34 0.23 -13.76
CA ASN A 45 -7.98 0.52 -15.06
C ASN A 45 -9.25 -0.32 -15.33
N SER A 46 -10.00 -0.63 -14.27
CA SER A 46 -11.26 -1.36 -14.31
C SER A 46 -12.37 -0.48 -13.74
N GLU A 47 -13.61 -0.76 -14.13
CA GLU A 47 -14.80 -0.07 -13.60
C GLU A 47 -14.96 -0.26 -12.09
N PHE A 48 -14.40 -1.34 -11.53
CA PHE A 48 -14.47 -1.66 -10.11
C PHE A 48 -13.08 -1.57 -9.48
N PRO A 49 -12.84 -0.63 -8.54
CA PRO A 49 -11.60 -0.59 -7.78
C PRO A 49 -11.52 -1.76 -6.80
N VAL A 50 -10.30 -2.16 -6.45
CA VAL A 50 -10.06 -3.25 -5.50
C VAL A 50 -9.80 -2.67 -4.12
N HIS A 51 -10.60 -3.09 -3.13
CA HIS A 51 -10.50 -2.63 -1.76
C HIS A 51 -9.74 -3.63 -0.90
N TRP A 52 -8.75 -3.14 -0.16
CA TRP A 52 -8.00 -3.90 0.82
C TRP A 52 -7.99 -3.17 2.15
N THR A 53 -8.00 -3.96 3.22
CA THR A 53 -7.80 -3.48 4.57
C THR A 53 -6.57 -4.17 5.14
N PHE A 54 -5.60 -3.38 5.58
CA PHE A 54 -4.37 -3.85 6.20
C PHE A 54 -4.36 -3.49 7.67
N ALA A 55 -3.73 -4.33 8.49
CA ALA A 55 -3.39 -3.93 9.84
C ALA A 55 -2.33 -2.80 9.78
N ARG A 56 -2.53 -1.74 10.57
CA ARG A 56 -1.63 -0.58 10.59
C ARG A 56 -0.23 -0.96 11.05
N ASP A 57 -0.12 -1.82 12.05
CA ASP A 57 1.14 -2.34 12.59
C ASP A 57 1.91 -3.18 11.57
N LEU A 58 1.22 -3.99 10.76
CA LEU A 58 1.82 -4.75 9.66
C LEU A 58 2.55 -3.84 8.69
N LEU A 59 1.94 -2.73 8.28
CA LEU A 59 2.56 -1.77 7.37
C LEU A 59 3.73 -1.03 8.05
N VAL A 60 3.58 -0.63 9.31
CA VAL A 60 4.65 0.03 10.08
C VAL A 60 5.86 -0.88 10.22
N GLU A 61 5.67 -2.15 10.60
CA GLU A 61 6.74 -3.13 10.74
C GLU A 61 7.37 -3.48 9.37
N GLY A 62 6.55 -3.64 8.35
CA GLY A 62 6.93 -4.06 7.01
C GLY A 62 7.84 -3.09 6.26
N VAL A 63 7.88 -1.82 6.70
CA VAL A 63 8.85 -0.83 6.22
C VAL A 63 10.28 -1.14 6.69
N PHE A 64 10.45 -1.83 7.83
CA PHE A 64 11.76 -2.08 8.43
C PHE A 64 12.25 -3.51 8.25
N ARG A 65 11.35 -4.50 8.23
CA ARG A 65 11.72 -5.91 8.13
C ARG A 65 10.63 -6.75 7.46
N PRO A 66 10.97 -7.93 6.90
CA PRO A 66 9.97 -8.88 6.44
C PRO A 66 9.02 -9.29 7.57
N CYS A 67 7.71 -9.22 7.31
CA CYS A 67 6.65 -9.58 8.26
C CYS A 67 5.35 -9.98 7.53
N GLY A 68 4.36 -10.42 8.30
CA GLY A 68 3.04 -10.83 7.81
C GLY A 68 2.79 -12.34 7.89
N HIS A 69 1.52 -12.69 8.11
CA HIS A 69 1.02 -14.06 8.16
C HIS A 69 -0.29 -14.16 7.38
N GLY A 70 -0.55 -15.31 6.75
CA GLY A 70 -1.73 -15.50 5.89
C GLY A 70 -1.56 -14.84 4.52
N ASP A 71 -2.58 -14.09 4.10
CA ASP A 71 -2.72 -13.57 2.74
C ASP A 71 -1.77 -12.39 2.44
N VAL A 72 -1.27 -11.73 3.48
CA VAL A 72 -0.44 -10.53 3.34
C VAL A 72 0.95 -10.76 3.93
N ARG A 73 1.96 -10.46 3.10
CA ARG A 73 3.36 -10.37 3.50
C ARG A 73 3.91 -9.03 3.02
N VAL A 74 4.67 -8.36 3.88
CA VAL A 74 5.29 -7.05 3.59
C VAL A 74 6.77 -7.16 3.93
N TRP A 75 7.62 -6.61 3.07
CA TRP A 75 9.05 -6.57 3.32
C TRP A 75 9.68 -5.36 2.63
N PRO A 76 10.72 -4.76 3.22
CA PRO A 76 11.46 -3.72 2.54
C PRO A 76 12.23 -4.32 1.36
N THR A 77 12.22 -3.61 0.25
CA THR A 77 13.11 -3.87 -0.88
C THR A 77 14.00 -2.66 -1.10
N LYS A 78 15.24 -2.89 -1.54
CA LYS A 78 16.05 -1.82 -2.11
C LYS A 78 15.49 -1.56 -3.51
N SER A 79 14.48 -0.69 -3.62
CA SER A 79 14.19 -0.07 -4.90
C SER A 79 15.44 0.72 -5.26
N GLY A 80 16.22 0.25 -6.24
CA GLY A 80 17.32 1.02 -6.79
C GLY A 80 16.77 2.38 -7.16
N GLY A 81 17.18 3.42 -6.43
CA GLY A 81 17.08 4.77 -6.96
C GLY A 81 17.82 4.70 -8.29
N ALA A 82 17.10 4.93 -9.40
CA ALA A 82 17.79 5.35 -10.59
C ALA A 82 18.62 6.56 -10.15
N ALA A 83 19.95 6.37 -10.15
CA ALA A 83 20.88 7.46 -10.03
C ALA A 83 20.56 8.42 -11.17
N SER A 84 19.88 9.53 -10.84
CA SER A 84 20.02 10.75 -11.63
C SER A 84 21.30 11.42 -11.14
N SER A 85 22.42 10.95 -11.69
CA SER A 85 23.65 11.73 -11.87
C SER A 85 23.61 12.39 -13.24
#